data_AF-A0A497P5L8-F1
#
_entry.id   AF-A0A497P5L8-F1
#
_cell.length_a   1.000
_cell.length_b   1.000
_cell.length_c   1.000
_cell.angle_alpha   90.00
_cell.angle_beta   90.00
_cell.angle_gamma   90.00
#
_symmetry.space_group_name_H-M   'P 1'
#
loop_
_entity.id
_entity.type
_entity.pdbx_description
1 polymer ?
#
loop_
_entity_poly.entity_id
_entity_poly.type
_entity_poly.pdbx_seq_one_letter_code
_entity_poly.pdbx_strand_id
1 'polypeptide(L)'
;MSLRRQRGSQKVLCSKSKVKFYFITVRSRVIPILKRVEVGDYPSKIARIYGWSKQHVFYYLKKLQKAGLVRRKVRSNCVFYELTGRGQNFLRSCEGVVFGSGVFRLHRCQVLFPIVREGVYPAADFRRVEMVNWTALLGLMHGVKVRHTPRNWIVHVETLYGRHPGELFTLAKNLADRVAKGLMFKYGCVLGEGRVGRGYELAIDDPVAQLLSRYFTVSTPKRKMDHSPGELQGEIDHLSRDAAVEYLLMPERVKKLEGQVEDLAGLVEDLRVDVHELVSVLKQALNTRSKAGVPQHVQNREPLGVC
;
A
#
# COMPACT_ATOMS: atom_id res chain seq x y z
N MET A 1 10.17 12.12 -40.11
CA MET A 1 9.17 12.71 -39.20
C MET A 1 9.31 12.09 -37.81
N SER A 2 9.64 12.90 -36.81
CA SER A 2 9.97 12.45 -35.44
C SER A 2 8.72 12.11 -34.64
N LEU A 3 8.50 10.83 -34.34
CA LEU A 3 7.37 10.32 -33.54
C LEU A 3 7.66 10.45 -32.04
N ARG A 4 7.03 11.47 -31.42
CA ARG A 4 7.00 11.64 -29.96
C ARG A 4 6.22 10.49 -29.30
N ARG A 5 6.93 9.74 -28.44
CA ARG A 5 6.36 8.79 -27.46
C ARG A 5 5.38 9.51 -26.53
N GLN A 6 4.08 9.24 -26.63
CA GLN A 6 3.11 9.58 -25.60
C GLN A 6 3.07 8.44 -24.57
N ARG A 7 3.59 8.69 -23.36
CA ARG A 7 3.26 7.90 -22.16
C ARG A 7 1.96 8.48 -21.60
N GLY A 8 0.88 7.70 -21.58
CA GLY A 8 -0.43 8.14 -21.11
C GLY A 8 -0.45 8.37 -19.60
N SER A 9 -0.62 9.62 -19.18
CA SER A 9 -0.96 9.99 -17.79
C SER A 9 -2.44 10.36 -17.77
N GLN A 10 -3.24 9.69 -16.94
CA GLN A 10 -4.67 9.96 -16.79
C GLN A 10 -4.89 11.39 -16.23
N LYS A 11 -5.83 12.12 -16.84
CA LYS A 11 -6.16 13.50 -16.47
C LYS A 11 -7.12 13.50 -15.28
N VAL A 12 -6.72 14.09 -14.15
CA VAL A 12 -7.51 14.09 -12.90
C VAL A 12 -8.51 15.25 -12.80
N LEU A 13 -8.36 16.33 -13.59
CA LEU A 13 -9.22 17.53 -13.49
C LEU A 13 -9.92 17.83 -14.82
N CYS A 14 -11.25 17.83 -14.81
CA CYS A 14 -12.08 18.22 -15.95
C CYS A 14 -12.42 19.73 -15.92
N SER A 15 -12.06 20.40 -17.02
CA SER A 15 -12.49 21.72 -17.51
C SER A 15 -11.97 23.02 -16.84
N LYS A 16 -11.51 23.92 -17.73
CA LYS A 16 -11.17 25.36 -17.63
C LYS A 16 -9.81 25.84 -17.12
N SER A 17 -9.01 25.07 -16.36
CA SER A 17 -7.66 25.53 -15.99
C SER A 17 -6.62 25.13 -17.05
N LYS A 18 -5.90 26.08 -17.66
CA LYS A 18 -4.73 25.84 -18.56
C LYS A 18 -3.59 25.05 -17.90
N VAL A 19 -3.69 24.77 -16.60
CA VAL A 19 -2.68 24.13 -15.77
C VAL A 19 -2.88 22.61 -15.77
N LYS A 20 -1.91 21.89 -16.31
CA LYS A 20 -1.88 20.41 -16.25
C LYS A 20 -1.15 19.94 -15.00
N PHE A 21 -1.75 19.01 -14.27
CA PHE A 21 -1.11 18.26 -13.19
C PHE A 21 -0.98 16.80 -13.61
N TYR A 22 0.20 16.24 -13.40
CA TYR A 22 0.46 14.82 -13.60
C TYR A 22 0.17 14.07 -12.32
N PHE A 23 -0.40 12.87 -12.41
CA PHE A 23 -0.80 12.06 -11.25
C PHE A 23 0.32 11.93 -10.20
N ILE A 24 1.55 11.65 -10.66
CA ILE A 24 2.77 11.58 -9.84
C ILE A 24 2.96 12.83 -8.98
N THR A 25 2.86 13.98 -9.64
CA THR A 25 3.06 15.30 -9.02
C THR A 25 1.90 15.65 -8.10
N VAL A 26 0.68 15.22 -8.48
CA VAL A 26 -0.51 15.43 -7.65
C VAL A 26 -0.33 14.74 -6.31
N ARG A 27 0.06 13.46 -6.34
CA ARG A 27 0.25 12.62 -5.16
C ARG A 27 1.41 13.08 -4.28
N SER A 28 2.60 13.22 -4.87
CA SER A 28 3.84 13.46 -4.11
C SER A 28 4.03 14.92 -3.65
N ARG A 29 3.41 15.89 -4.34
CA ARG A 29 3.65 17.33 -4.09
C ARG A 29 2.37 18.10 -3.83
N VAL A 30 1.40 18.05 -4.75
CA VAL A 30 0.22 18.93 -4.69
C VAL A 30 -0.63 18.65 -3.46
N ILE A 31 -0.96 17.39 -3.19
CA ILE A 31 -1.86 17.03 -2.09
C ILE A 31 -1.21 17.26 -0.72
N PRO A 32 0.06 16.88 -0.47
CA PRO A 32 0.75 17.26 0.76
C PRO A 32 0.75 18.77 0.99
N ILE A 33 0.99 19.57 -0.07
CA ILE A 33 0.94 21.05 0.04
C ILE A 33 -0.47 21.51 0.38
N LEU A 34 -1.50 21.02 -0.31
CA LEU A 34 -2.89 21.40 -0.07
C LEU A 34 -3.35 21.04 1.36
N LYS A 35 -2.99 19.86 1.88
CA LYS A 35 -3.28 19.46 3.26
C LYS A 35 -2.62 20.37 4.29
N ARG A 36 -1.38 20.80 4.08
CA ARG A 36 -0.74 21.76 5.01
C ARG A 36 -1.33 23.18 4.90
N VAL A 37 -1.78 23.57 3.71
CA VAL A 37 -2.53 24.83 3.53
C VAL A 37 -3.88 24.79 4.23
N GLU A 38 -4.56 23.64 4.26
CA GLU A 38 -5.79 23.43 5.05
C GLU A 38 -5.58 23.72 6.54
N VAL A 39 -4.46 23.24 7.07
CA VAL A 39 -4.02 23.46 8.46
C VAL A 39 -3.55 24.91 8.71
N GLY A 40 -3.39 25.71 7.66
CA GLY A 40 -3.00 27.13 7.76
C GLY A 40 -1.48 27.36 7.80
N ASP A 41 -0.66 26.39 7.41
CA ASP A 41 0.79 26.58 7.38
C ASP A 41 1.25 27.51 6.24
N TYR A 42 2.24 28.34 6.54
CA TYR A 42 2.89 29.20 5.54
C TYR A 42 3.96 28.43 4.73
N PRO A 43 4.31 28.87 3.50
CA PRO A 43 5.12 28.10 2.56
C PRO A 43 6.48 27.64 3.10
N SER A 44 7.15 28.47 3.89
CA SER A 44 8.44 28.13 4.48
C SER A 44 8.34 27.02 5.54
N LYS A 45 7.21 26.93 6.27
CA LYS A 45 6.97 25.85 7.22
C LYS A 45 6.68 24.53 6.50
N ILE A 46 5.86 24.58 5.45
CA ILE A 46 5.60 23.42 4.57
C ILE A 46 6.91 22.87 3.98
N ALA A 47 7.78 23.76 3.51
CA ALA A 47 9.10 23.41 2.98
C ALA A 47 9.97 22.67 4.01
N ARG A 48 10.01 23.15 5.26
CA ARG A 48 10.77 22.51 6.35
C ARG A 48 10.22 21.13 6.70
N ILE A 49 8.90 20.98 6.82
CA ILE A 49 8.26 19.71 7.20
C ILE A 49 8.59 18.59 6.21
N TYR A 50 8.55 18.90 4.91
CA TYR A 50 8.77 17.89 3.88
C TYR A 50 10.22 17.84 3.35
N GLY A 51 11.12 18.68 3.87
CA GLY A 51 12.51 18.76 3.39
C GLY A 51 12.64 19.27 1.94
N TRP A 52 11.74 20.16 1.51
CA TRP A 52 11.74 20.72 0.15
C TRP A 52 12.32 22.13 0.11
N SER A 53 12.80 22.57 -1.04
CA SER A 53 13.20 23.97 -1.20
C SER A 53 11.98 24.89 -1.16
N LYS A 54 12.13 26.08 -0.55
CA LYS A 54 11.06 27.08 -0.48
C LYS A 54 10.54 27.44 -1.88
N GLN A 55 11.45 27.60 -2.84
CA GLN A 55 11.12 27.90 -4.24
C GLN A 55 10.21 26.83 -4.86
N HIS A 56 10.45 25.55 -4.54
CA HIS A 56 9.64 24.44 -5.04
C HIS A 56 8.20 24.49 -4.51
N VAL A 57 8.03 24.79 -3.21
CA VAL A 57 6.70 24.96 -2.61
C VAL A 57 5.98 26.16 -3.22
N PHE A 58 6.66 27.29 -3.38
CA PHE A 58 6.10 28.48 -4.03
C PHE A 58 5.69 28.23 -5.48
N TYR A 59 6.49 27.46 -6.24
CA TYR A 59 6.16 27.07 -7.61
C TYR A 59 4.80 26.34 -7.66
N TYR A 60 4.59 25.34 -6.80
CA TYR A 60 3.33 24.62 -6.75
C TYR A 60 2.18 25.47 -6.23
N LEU A 61 2.37 26.28 -5.19
CA LEU A 61 1.31 27.16 -4.69
C LEU A 61 0.84 28.15 -5.76
N LYS A 62 1.75 28.73 -6.55
CA LYS A 62 1.40 29.59 -7.69
C LYS A 62 0.60 28.82 -8.75
N LYS A 63 0.98 27.57 -9.00
CA LYS A 63 0.30 26.68 -9.95
C LYS A 63 -1.10 26.28 -9.47
N LEU A 64 -1.26 26.00 -8.18
CA LEU A 64 -2.53 25.69 -7.53
C LEU A 64 -3.45 26.91 -7.44
N GLN A 65 -2.88 28.09 -7.22
CA GLN A 65 -3.61 29.36 -7.26
C GLN A 65 -4.16 29.62 -8.67
N LYS A 66 -3.35 29.42 -9.73
CA LYS A 66 -3.81 29.50 -11.13
C LYS A 66 -4.90 28.48 -11.47
N ALA A 67 -4.91 27.34 -10.80
CA ALA A 67 -5.94 26.32 -10.96
C ALA A 67 -7.22 26.63 -10.13
N GLY A 68 -7.19 27.68 -9.31
CA GLY A 68 -8.30 28.06 -8.43
C GLY A 68 -8.52 27.07 -7.28
N LEU A 69 -7.48 26.35 -6.84
CA LEU A 69 -7.57 25.42 -5.71
C LEU A 69 -7.24 26.12 -4.38
N VAL A 70 -6.32 27.08 -4.42
CA VAL A 70 -5.92 27.91 -3.27
C VAL A 70 -6.04 29.39 -3.61
N ARG A 71 -6.34 30.21 -2.61
CA ARG A 71 -6.31 31.67 -2.68
C ARG A 71 -5.27 32.21 -1.71
N ARG A 72 -4.63 33.33 -2.07
CA ARG A 72 -3.69 34.01 -1.18
C ARG A 72 -4.49 34.80 -0.14
N LYS A 73 -4.21 34.57 1.14
CA LYS A 73 -4.77 35.34 2.26
C LYS A 73 -3.69 36.33 2.69
N VAL A 74 -3.89 37.61 2.40
CA VAL A 74 -2.92 38.65 2.78
C VAL A 74 -3.23 39.08 4.20
N ARG A 75 -2.37 38.70 5.14
CA ARG A 75 -2.25 39.32 6.47
C ARG A 75 -0.75 39.45 6.77
N SER A 76 -0.30 40.70 6.90
CA SER A 76 1.06 41.12 7.31
C SER A 76 2.24 40.57 6.45
N ASN A 77 3.48 40.75 6.92
CA ASN A 77 4.75 40.44 6.22
C ASN A 77 4.91 38.98 5.74
N CYS A 78 3.98 38.09 6.09
CA CYS A 78 4.01 36.67 5.72
C CYS A 78 2.91 36.33 4.71
N VAL A 79 3.26 35.52 3.70
CA VAL A 79 2.30 35.07 2.70
C VAL A 79 1.57 33.83 3.18
N PHE A 80 0.29 33.96 3.49
CA PHE A 80 -0.60 32.84 3.80
C PHE A 80 -1.45 32.45 2.59
N TYR A 81 -1.81 31.18 2.53
CA TYR A 81 -2.73 30.64 1.54
C TYR A 81 -3.91 29.99 2.28
N GLU A 82 -5.06 29.97 1.63
CA GLU A 82 -6.27 29.31 2.11
C GLU A 82 -6.84 28.45 0.99
N LEU A 83 -7.41 27.30 1.33
CA LEU A 83 -8.14 26.49 0.37
C LEU A 83 -9.42 27.19 -0.08
N THR A 84 -9.70 27.11 -1.37
CA THR A 84 -11.03 27.46 -1.90
C THR A 84 -11.99 26.28 -1.70
N GLY A 85 -13.30 26.49 -1.84
CA GLY A 85 -14.27 25.37 -1.84
C GLY A 85 -13.96 24.31 -2.90
N ARG A 86 -13.43 24.72 -4.06
CA ARG A 86 -12.94 23.79 -5.10
C ARG A 86 -11.72 23.00 -4.63
N GLY A 87 -10.81 23.65 -3.90
CA GLY A 87 -9.63 23.01 -3.30
C GLY A 87 -10.01 21.97 -2.23
N GLN A 88 -10.99 22.29 -1.38
CA GLN A 88 -11.52 21.36 -0.37
C GLN A 88 -12.21 20.16 -1.03
N ASN A 89 -13.07 20.38 -2.02
CA ASN A 89 -13.73 19.30 -2.76
C ASN A 89 -12.70 18.41 -3.49
N PHE A 90 -11.66 19.02 -4.06
CA PHE A 90 -10.55 18.29 -4.68
C PHE A 90 -9.81 17.44 -3.64
N LEU A 91 -9.44 18.01 -2.48
CA LEU A 91 -8.81 17.26 -1.40
C LEU A 91 -9.67 16.08 -0.93
N ARG A 92 -10.96 16.31 -0.63
CA ARG A 92 -11.90 15.23 -0.25
C ARG A 92 -11.99 14.14 -1.32
N SER A 93 -12.03 14.51 -2.60
CA SER A 93 -12.01 13.54 -3.70
C SER A 93 -10.70 12.73 -3.78
N CYS A 94 -9.61 13.29 -3.27
CA CYS A 94 -8.28 12.68 -3.27
C CYS A 94 -7.88 12.03 -1.93
N GLU A 95 -8.64 12.20 -0.85
CA GLU A 95 -8.37 11.58 0.46
C GLU A 95 -8.30 10.06 0.37
N GLY A 96 -9.07 9.46 -0.54
CA GLY A 96 -8.99 8.03 -0.86
C GLY A 96 -7.86 7.62 -1.80
N VAL A 97 -6.97 8.52 -2.23
CA VAL A 97 -5.92 8.23 -3.24
C VAL A 97 -4.48 8.35 -2.70
N VAL A 98 -4.24 9.12 -1.63
CA VAL A 98 -2.89 9.69 -1.39
C VAL A 98 -2.20 9.32 -0.08
N PHE A 99 -2.85 8.65 0.86
CA PHE A 99 -2.14 8.13 2.04
C PHE A 99 -2.76 6.82 2.48
N GLY A 100 -2.03 5.71 2.35
CA GLY A 100 -2.40 4.40 2.92
C GLY A 100 -3.80 3.89 2.58
N SER A 101 -4.45 4.45 1.55
CA SER A 101 -5.90 4.37 1.37
C SER A 101 -6.36 3.10 0.65
N GLY A 102 -5.53 2.05 0.64
CA GLY A 102 -5.84 0.81 -0.06
C GLY A 102 -5.95 0.99 -1.57
N VAL A 103 -5.24 1.96 -2.17
CA VAL A 103 -5.14 2.03 -3.64
C VAL A 103 -4.07 1.06 -4.09
N PHE A 104 -4.52 0.06 -4.83
CA PHE A 104 -3.69 -0.93 -5.49
C PHE A 104 -3.26 -0.42 -6.86
N ARG A 105 -2.01 -0.68 -7.21
CA ARG A 105 -1.45 -0.48 -8.55
C ARG A 105 -1.18 -1.85 -9.15
N LEU A 106 -1.86 -2.17 -10.24
CA LEU A 106 -1.62 -3.41 -11.00
C LEU A 106 -0.75 -3.06 -12.20
N HIS A 107 0.47 -3.58 -12.24
CA HIS A 107 1.40 -3.41 -13.36
C HIS A 107 1.96 -4.74 -13.83
N ARG A 108 2.56 -4.72 -15.03
CA ARG A 108 3.06 -5.92 -15.74
C ARG A 108 2.01 -7.02 -15.97
N CYS A 109 0.72 -6.69 -15.83
CA CYS A 109 -0.36 -7.64 -16.05
C CYS A 109 -0.46 -8.01 -17.54
N GLN A 110 -0.52 -9.31 -17.80
CA GLN A 110 -0.64 -9.88 -19.14
C GLN A 110 -1.82 -10.84 -19.15
N VAL A 111 -2.61 -10.82 -20.21
CA VAL A 111 -3.71 -11.78 -20.42
C VAL A 111 -3.38 -12.61 -21.64
N LEU A 112 -3.40 -13.94 -21.49
CA LEU A 112 -3.08 -14.90 -22.53
C LEU A 112 -4.37 -15.48 -23.10
N PHE A 113 -4.51 -15.41 -24.41
CA PHE A 113 -5.60 -15.99 -25.16
C PHE A 113 -5.07 -17.16 -26.00
N PRO A 114 -5.50 -18.40 -25.75
CA PRO A 114 -5.07 -19.54 -26.54
C PRO A 114 -5.60 -19.43 -27.97
N ILE A 115 -4.77 -19.80 -28.94
CA ILE A 115 -5.14 -19.77 -30.35
C ILE A 115 -5.88 -21.07 -30.68
N VAL A 116 -7.14 -20.95 -31.07
CA VAL A 116 -7.97 -22.08 -31.52
C VAL A 116 -7.82 -22.25 -33.04
N ARG A 117 -7.83 -21.14 -33.77
CA ARG A 117 -7.59 -21.12 -35.22
C ARG A 117 -6.75 -19.91 -35.59
N GLU A 118 -5.71 -20.14 -36.37
CA GLU A 118 -4.86 -19.05 -36.86
C GLU A 118 -5.58 -18.16 -37.88
N GLY A 119 -5.21 -16.89 -37.88
CA GLY A 119 -5.68 -15.89 -38.82
C GLY A 119 -4.60 -15.49 -39.82
N VAL A 120 -4.84 -14.41 -40.56
CA VAL A 120 -3.86 -13.83 -41.49
C VAL A 120 -3.29 -12.55 -40.88
N TYR A 121 -1.97 -12.50 -40.73
CA TYR A 121 -1.28 -11.38 -40.09
C TYR A 121 -0.35 -10.68 -41.09
N PRO A 122 -0.75 -9.53 -41.65
CA PRO A 122 0.09 -8.77 -42.56
C PRO A 122 1.36 -8.28 -41.87
N ALA A 123 2.50 -8.35 -42.58
CA ALA A 123 3.79 -7.88 -42.06
C ALA A 123 3.81 -6.36 -41.75
N ALA A 124 2.90 -5.59 -42.33
CA ALA A 124 2.77 -4.16 -42.08
C ALA A 124 2.26 -3.84 -40.65
N ASP A 125 1.41 -4.70 -40.09
CA ASP A 125 0.77 -4.46 -38.79
C ASP A 125 1.62 -4.98 -37.60
N PHE A 126 2.52 -5.92 -37.86
CA PHE A 126 3.28 -6.61 -36.84
C PHE A 126 4.79 -6.60 -37.12
N ARG A 127 5.55 -6.22 -36.09
CA ARG A 127 7.00 -6.31 -36.11
C ARG A 127 7.43 -7.70 -35.64
N ARG A 128 8.12 -8.46 -36.49
CA ARG A 128 8.87 -9.65 -36.05
C ARG A 128 10.07 -9.22 -35.21
N VAL A 129 10.22 -9.84 -34.06
CA VAL A 129 11.38 -9.69 -33.19
C VAL A 129 11.93 -11.07 -32.89
N GLU A 130 13.20 -11.27 -33.23
CA GLU A 130 13.97 -12.44 -32.82
C GLU A 130 14.29 -12.32 -31.33
N MET A 131 13.76 -13.27 -30.55
CA MET A 131 14.18 -13.53 -29.19
C MET A 131 15.28 -14.59 -29.22
N VAL A 132 15.97 -14.77 -28.10
CA VAL A 132 17.16 -15.63 -27.97
C VAL A 132 17.04 -16.96 -28.72
N ASN A 133 15.89 -17.64 -28.64
CA ASN A 133 15.65 -18.95 -29.30
C ASN A 133 14.32 -19.04 -30.08
N TRP A 134 13.60 -17.94 -30.34
CA TRP A 134 12.28 -17.98 -30.99
C TRP A 134 11.86 -16.62 -31.56
N THR A 135 10.85 -16.57 -32.44
CA THR A 135 10.35 -15.32 -33.03
C THR A 135 8.99 -14.91 -32.45
N ALA A 136 8.86 -13.64 -32.08
CA ALA A 136 7.61 -13.05 -31.60
C ALA A 136 7.07 -12.03 -32.61
N LEU A 137 5.75 -12.02 -32.86
CA LEU A 137 5.11 -10.89 -33.55
C LEU A 137 4.65 -9.89 -32.50
N LEU A 138 5.18 -8.67 -32.56
CA LEU A 138 4.76 -7.56 -31.70
C LEU A 138 3.91 -6.59 -32.50
N GLY A 139 2.75 -6.25 -31.96
CA GLY A 139 1.82 -5.31 -32.58
C GLY A 139 1.18 -4.38 -31.56
N LEU A 140 0.37 -3.46 -32.08
CA LEU A 140 -0.42 -2.55 -31.28
C LEU A 140 -1.87 -2.58 -31.77
N MET A 141 -2.78 -2.91 -30.87
CA MET A 141 -4.22 -3.01 -31.16
C MET A 141 -4.98 -2.11 -30.19
N HIS A 142 -5.74 -1.15 -30.73
CA HIS A 142 -6.49 -0.17 -29.93
C HIS A 142 -5.64 0.57 -28.88
N GLY A 143 -4.37 0.87 -29.19
CA GLY A 143 -3.45 1.50 -28.23
C GLY A 143 -2.72 0.53 -27.32
N VAL A 144 -3.09 -0.76 -27.31
CA VAL A 144 -2.59 -1.78 -26.39
C VAL A 144 -1.56 -2.66 -27.09
N LYS A 145 -0.46 -2.96 -26.40
CA LYS A 145 0.60 -3.82 -26.95
C LYS A 145 0.17 -5.27 -26.93
N VAL A 146 0.31 -5.93 -28.07
CA VAL A 146 -0.02 -7.35 -28.23
C VAL A 146 1.21 -8.11 -28.72
N ARG A 147 1.34 -9.35 -28.26
CA ARG A 147 2.43 -10.26 -28.63
C ARG A 147 1.85 -11.60 -29.05
N HIS A 148 2.14 -12.02 -30.27
CA HIS A 148 1.83 -13.36 -30.73
C HIS A 148 2.93 -14.32 -30.30
N THR A 149 2.52 -15.52 -29.92
CA THR A 149 3.35 -16.69 -29.72
C THR A 149 2.68 -17.87 -30.42
N PRO A 150 3.40 -18.97 -30.71
CA PRO A 150 2.83 -20.11 -31.44
C PRO A 150 1.57 -20.73 -30.81
N ARG A 151 1.33 -20.50 -29.51
CA ARG A 151 0.18 -21.08 -28.78
C ARG A 151 -0.81 -20.02 -28.29
N ASN A 152 -0.39 -18.77 -28.13
CA ASN A 152 -1.19 -17.75 -27.47
C ASN A 152 -0.99 -16.36 -28.07
N TRP A 153 -2.04 -15.56 -28.06
CA TRP A 153 -1.96 -14.11 -28.10
C TRP A 153 -1.86 -13.54 -26.69
N ILE A 154 -0.84 -12.74 -26.44
CA ILE A 154 -0.57 -12.12 -25.14
C ILE A 154 -0.88 -10.63 -25.24
N VAL A 155 -1.87 -10.17 -24.47
CA VAL A 155 -2.24 -8.77 -24.38
C VAL A 155 -1.57 -8.17 -23.14
N HIS A 156 -0.72 -7.17 -23.35
CA HIS A 156 -0.06 -6.44 -22.27
C HIS A 156 -0.94 -5.29 -21.81
N VAL A 157 -1.54 -5.43 -20.63
CA VAL A 157 -2.40 -4.40 -20.05
C VAL A 157 -1.51 -3.29 -19.47
N GLU A 158 -1.88 -2.04 -19.72
CA GLU A 158 -1.20 -0.90 -19.09
C GLU A 158 -1.40 -0.88 -17.58
N THR A 159 -0.61 -0.08 -16.87
CA THR A 159 -0.72 0.07 -15.42
C THR A 159 -2.11 0.57 -15.03
N LEU A 160 -2.80 -0.16 -14.15
CA LEU A 160 -4.11 0.21 -13.62
C LEU A 160 -4.01 0.59 -12.14
N TYR A 161 -4.90 1.49 -11.71
CA TYR A 161 -5.03 1.93 -10.34
C TYR A 161 -6.48 1.74 -9.87
N GLY A 162 -6.67 1.24 -8.65
CA GLY A 162 -8.01 0.99 -8.11
C GLY A 162 -8.01 0.75 -6.61
N ARG A 163 -9.19 0.76 -5.98
CA ARG A 163 -9.36 0.55 -4.53
C ARG A 163 -9.41 -0.92 -4.14
N HIS A 164 -9.77 -1.79 -5.09
CA HIS A 164 -9.88 -3.22 -4.85
C HIS A 164 -9.09 -4.00 -5.90
N PRO A 165 -8.30 -5.00 -5.49
CA PRO A 165 -7.47 -5.75 -6.42
C PRO A 165 -8.32 -6.58 -7.37
N GLY A 166 -9.47 -7.11 -6.90
CA GLY A 166 -10.41 -7.86 -7.73
C GLY A 166 -10.94 -7.05 -8.90
N GLU A 167 -11.35 -5.80 -8.67
CA GLU A 167 -11.81 -4.89 -9.72
C GLU A 167 -10.73 -4.62 -10.76
N LEU A 168 -9.47 -4.47 -10.34
CA LEU A 168 -8.36 -4.25 -11.26
C LEU A 168 -8.16 -5.42 -12.22
N PHE A 169 -8.25 -6.65 -11.72
CA PHE A 169 -8.16 -7.84 -12.58
C PHE A 169 -9.36 -7.96 -13.53
N THR A 170 -10.57 -7.64 -13.07
CA THR A 170 -11.77 -7.62 -13.92
C THR A 170 -11.64 -6.56 -15.01
N LEU A 171 -11.18 -5.35 -14.67
CA LEU A 171 -10.93 -4.28 -15.64
C LEU A 171 -9.84 -4.67 -16.66
N ALA A 172 -8.76 -5.29 -16.19
CA ALA A 172 -7.70 -5.81 -17.04
C ALA A 172 -8.22 -6.88 -18.01
N LYS A 173 -9.01 -7.85 -17.52
CA LYS A 173 -9.64 -8.89 -18.35
C LYS A 173 -10.59 -8.28 -19.37
N ASN A 174 -11.48 -7.39 -18.96
CA ASN A 174 -12.44 -6.72 -19.86
C ASN A 174 -11.76 -5.88 -20.95
N LEU A 175 -10.64 -5.22 -20.63
CA LEU A 175 -9.84 -4.50 -21.62
C LEU A 175 -9.20 -5.49 -22.60
N ALA A 176 -8.60 -6.57 -22.08
CA ALA A 176 -7.97 -7.58 -22.90
C ALA A 176 -8.96 -8.32 -23.81
N ASP A 177 -10.15 -8.64 -23.34
CA ASP A 177 -11.20 -9.30 -24.11
C ASP A 177 -11.69 -8.44 -25.28
N ARG A 178 -11.78 -7.12 -25.08
CA ARG A 178 -12.10 -6.18 -26.18
C ARG A 178 -11.00 -6.15 -27.23
N VAL A 179 -9.75 -6.16 -26.81
CA VAL A 179 -8.60 -6.24 -27.73
C VAL A 179 -8.59 -7.57 -28.48
N ALA A 180 -8.87 -8.68 -27.80
CA ALA A 180 -8.97 -10.01 -28.39
C ALA A 180 -10.08 -10.07 -29.45
N LYS A 181 -11.28 -9.53 -29.15
CA LYS A 181 -12.36 -9.40 -30.14
C LYS A 181 -11.94 -8.56 -31.35
N GLY A 182 -11.21 -7.46 -31.12
CA GLY A 182 -10.65 -6.65 -32.20
C GLY A 182 -9.63 -7.41 -33.06
N LEU A 183 -8.78 -8.24 -32.45
CA LEU A 183 -7.86 -9.13 -33.16
C LEU A 183 -8.60 -10.16 -34.02
N MET A 184 -9.60 -10.83 -33.44
CA MET A 184 -10.41 -11.83 -34.14
C MET A 184 -11.14 -11.22 -35.34
N PHE A 185 -11.72 -10.03 -35.16
CA PHE A 185 -12.44 -9.34 -36.22
C PHE A 185 -11.50 -8.85 -37.34
N LYS A 186 -10.36 -8.25 -37.00
CA LYS A 186 -9.44 -7.67 -37.99
C LYS A 186 -8.65 -8.72 -38.77
N TYR A 187 -8.21 -9.79 -38.11
CA TYR A 187 -7.27 -10.76 -38.69
C TYR A 187 -7.87 -12.15 -38.93
N GLY A 188 -9.14 -12.36 -38.56
CA GLY A 188 -9.87 -13.62 -38.78
C GLY A 188 -9.42 -14.80 -37.90
N CYS A 189 -8.56 -14.55 -36.90
CA CYS A 189 -8.16 -15.58 -35.94
C CYS A 189 -9.31 -15.91 -34.98
N VAL A 190 -9.28 -17.12 -34.41
CA VAL A 190 -10.22 -17.55 -33.36
C VAL A 190 -9.43 -17.78 -32.09
N LEU A 191 -9.77 -17.00 -31.06
CA LEU A 191 -9.13 -17.04 -29.75
C LEU A 191 -10.07 -17.70 -28.74
N GLY A 192 -9.51 -18.54 -27.86
CA GLY A 192 -10.23 -19.12 -26.74
C GLY A 192 -10.31 -18.18 -25.54
N GLU A 193 -10.75 -18.70 -24.39
CA GLU A 193 -10.91 -17.87 -23.18
C GLU A 193 -9.57 -17.34 -22.64
N GLY A 194 -9.54 -16.03 -22.39
CA GLY A 194 -8.38 -15.33 -21.82
C GLY A 194 -8.12 -15.70 -20.36
N ARG A 195 -6.88 -16.05 -20.04
CA ARG A 195 -6.40 -16.29 -18.67
C ARG A 195 -5.33 -15.27 -18.29
N VAL A 196 -5.37 -14.78 -17.05
CA VAL A 196 -4.34 -13.87 -16.55
C VAL A 196 -3.02 -14.63 -16.42
N GLY A 197 -1.97 -14.08 -17.02
CA GLY A 197 -0.64 -14.65 -17.03
C GLY A 197 0.07 -14.52 -15.68
N ARG A 198 1.12 -15.32 -15.51
CA ARG A 198 2.03 -15.20 -14.36
C ARG A 198 2.94 -13.98 -14.54
N GLY A 199 3.44 -13.44 -13.42
CA GLY A 199 4.38 -12.31 -13.42
C GLY A 199 3.72 -10.93 -13.42
N TYR A 200 2.45 -10.84 -13.05
CA TYR A 200 1.85 -9.56 -12.67
C TYR A 200 2.41 -9.13 -11.31
N GLU A 201 2.45 -7.82 -11.09
CA GLU A 201 2.86 -7.23 -9.82
C GLU A 201 1.72 -6.35 -9.32
N LEU A 202 1.34 -6.54 -8.06
CA LEU A 202 0.31 -5.77 -7.38
C LEU A 202 0.99 -4.94 -6.29
N ALA A 203 1.23 -3.67 -6.59
CA ALA A 203 1.81 -2.72 -5.67
C ALA A 203 0.74 -2.12 -4.75
N ILE A 204 1.08 -2.01 -3.46
CA ILE A 204 0.37 -1.17 -2.50
C ILE A 204 1.29 -0.01 -2.13
N ASP A 205 0.77 1.21 -2.19
CA ASP A 205 1.44 2.37 -1.62
C ASP A 205 1.39 2.33 -0.09
N ASP A 206 2.54 2.12 0.55
CA ASP A 206 2.67 2.13 2.00
C ASP A 206 3.66 3.24 2.45
N PRO A 207 3.22 4.21 3.28
CA PRO A 207 4.12 5.24 3.79
C PRO A 207 5.27 4.69 4.64
N VAL A 208 5.09 3.54 5.30
CA VAL A 208 6.17 2.90 6.07
C VAL A 208 7.19 2.29 5.12
N ALA A 209 6.75 1.55 4.10
CA ALA A 209 7.59 1.08 3.01
C ALA A 209 8.32 2.22 2.30
N GLN A 210 7.70 3.40 2.16
CA GLN A 210 8.35 4.59 1.61
C GLN A 210 9.51 5.11 2.46
N LEU A 211 9.42 5.00 3.78
CA LEU A 211 10.50 5.37 4.68
C LEU A 211 11.62 4.34 4.61
N LEU A 212 11.27 3.05 4.65
CA LEU A 212 12.22 1.95 4.67
C LEU A 212 12.93 1.74 3.32
N SER A 213 12.23 1.93 2.20
CA SER A 213 12.79 1.73 0.87
C SER A 213 13.90 2.73 0.55
N ARG A 214 13.97 3.88 1.23
CA ARG A 214 15.10 4.82 1.11
C ARG A 214 16.42 4.24 1.54
N TYR A 215 16.39 3.31 2.49
CA TYR A 215 17.60 2.76 3.11
C TYR A 215 17.81 1.28 2.76
N PHE A 216 16.73 0.56 2.41
CA PHE A 216 16.76 -0.88 2.21
C PHE A 216 16.07 -1.30 0.92
N THR A 217 16.66 -2.27 0.23
CA THR A 217 15.97 -3.05 -0.81
C THR A 217 15.76 -4.45 -0.26
N VAL A 218 14.49 -4.84 -0.09
CA VAL A 218 14.13 -6.14 0.48
C VAL A 218 13.37 -6.93 -0.57
N SER A 219 13.92 -8.05 -1.01
CA SER A 219 13.29 -8.95 -1.97
C SER A 219 13.13 -10.31 -1.33
N THR A 220 11.88 -10.75 -1.17
CA THR A 220 11.52 -12.10 -0.76
C THR A 220 10.85 -12.82 -1.94
N PRO A 221 10.74 -14.16 -1.94
CA PRO A 221 10.06 -14.89 -3.02
C PRO A 221 8.60 -14.51 -3.24
N LYS A 222 7.95 -13.85 -2.26
CA LYS A 222 6.51 -13.48 -2.31
C LYS A 222 6.26 -11.96 -2.36
N ARG A 223 7.23 -11.16 -1.92
CA ARG A 223 7.08 -9.71 -1.74
C ARG A 223 8.37 -8.99 -2.07
N LYS A 224 8.28 -7.82 -2.67
CA LYS A 224 9.44 -6.98 -3.00
C LYS A 224 9.18 -5.55 -2.56
N MET A 225 10.20 -4.94 -1.98
CA MET A 225 10.25 -3.52 -1.63
C MET A 225 11.57 -2.99 -2.15
N ASP A 226 11.53 -2.06 -3.10
CA ASP A 226 12.74 -1.49 -3.69
C ASP A 226 12.69 0.04 -3.78
N HIS A 227 13.87 0.64 -3.95
CA HIS A 227 14.04 2.08 -4.15
C HIS A 227 14.03 2.43 -5.64
N SER A 228 13.04 1.94 -6.39
CA SER A 228 12.95 2.29 -7.80
C SER A 228 12.61 3.78 -7.96
N PRO A 229 13.40 4.56 -8.73
CA PRO A 229 13.17 6.00 -8.85
C PRO A 229 11.86 6.31 -9.58
N GLY A 230 11.07 7.25 -9.06
CA GLY A 230 9.85 7.77 -9.68
C GLY A 230 8.55 7.28 -9.04
N GLU A 231 7.61 6.77 -9.86
CA GLU A 231 6.27 6.28 -9.45
C GLU A 231 6.31 5.11 -8.45
N LEU A 232 7.47 4.47 -8.30
CA LEU A 232 7.67 3.21 -7.58
C LEU A 232 8.23 3.43 -6.15
N GLN A 233 8.39 4.69 -5.73
CA GLN A 233 9.08 5.01 -4.49
C GLN A 233 8.15 4.84 -3.28
N GLY A 234 8.30 3.71 -2.60
CA GLY A 234 7.56 3.38 -1.38
C GLY A 234 6.37 2.46 -1.59
N GLU A 235 6.46 1.59 -2.58
CA GLU A 235 5.48 0.55 -2.82
C GLU A 235 5.97 -0.79 -2.29
N ILE A 236 5.05 -1.58 -1.77
CA ILE A 236 5.25 -3.00 -1.52
C ILE A 236 4.61 -3.75 -2.68
N ASP A 237 5.43 -4.42 -3.48
CA ASP A 237 4.97 -5.31 -4.52
C ASP A 237 4.58 -6.66 -3.89
N HIS A 238 3.33 -7.03 -4.05
CA HIS A 238 2.82 -8.35 -3.72
C HIS A 238 2.69 -9.18 -5.00
N LEU A 239 3.22 -10.41 -4.96
CA LEU A 239 3.13 -11.36 -6.08
C LEU A 239 1.79 -12.12 -6.12
N SER A 240 0.96 -11.99 -5.08
CA SER A 240 -0.39 -12.57 -5.03
C SER A 240 -1.40 -11.61 -4.40
N ARG A 241 -2.67 -11.73 -4.83
CA ARG A 241 -3.81 -10.98 -4.28
C ARG A 241 -3.97 -11.21 -2.78
N ASP A 242 -3.91 -12.47 -2.34
CA ASP A 242 -4.17 -12.83 -0.95
C ASP A 242 -3.11 -12.26 -0.01
N ALA A 243 -1.84 -12.21 -0.45
CA ALA A 243 -0.77 -11.62 0.33
C ALA A 243 -0.92 -10.10 0.51
N ALA A 244 -1.52 -9.43 -0.48
CA ALA A 244 -1.79 -7.99 -0.44
C ALA A 244 -2.94 -7.67 0.52
N VAL A 245 -4.01 -8.48 0.48
CA VAL A 245 -5.15 -8.38 1.41
C VAL A 245 -4.72 -8.67 2.84
N GLU A 246 -3.92 -9.72 3.03
CA GLU A 246 -3.40 -10.11 4.34
C GLU A 246 -2.56 -8.99 4.99
N TYR A 247 -1.77 -8.27 4.20
CA TYR A 247 -0.96 -7.17 4.70
C TYR A 247 -1.83 -6.01 5.22
N LEU A 248 -2.91 -5.65 4.52
CA LEU A 248 -3.82 -4.58 4.97
C LEU A 248 -4.61 -4.95 6.23
N LEU A 249 -4.89 -6.24 6.43
CA LEU A 249 -5.60 -6.74 7.62
C LEU A 249 -4.68 -6.98 8.82
N MET A 250 -3.36 -6.79 8.67
CA MET A 250 -2.38 -7.01 9.73
C MET A 250 -2.63 -6.16 10.98
N PRO A 251 -2.96 -4.85 10.90
CA PRO A 251 -3.19 -4.05 12.12
C PRO A 251 -4.34 -4.57 12.96
N GLU A 252 -5.42 -5.04 12.34
CA GLU A 252 -6.56 -5.64 13.05
C GLU A 252 -6.17 -6.96 13.73
N ARG A 253 -5.37 -7.78 13.05
CA ARG A 253 -4.84 -9.03 13.63
C ARG A 253 -3.89 -8.75 14.81
N VAL A 254 -3.01 -7.75 14.68
CA VAL A 254 -2.09 -7.34 15.75
C VAL A 254 -2.89 -6.83 16.94
N LYS A 255 -3.88 -5.96 16.73
CA LYS A 255 -4.76 -5.47 17.80
C LYS A 255 -5.51 -6.61 18.51
N LYS A 256 -5.95 -7.62 17.76
CA LYS A 256 -6.57 -8.82 18.34
C LYS A 256 -5.58 -9.62 19.19
N LEU A 257 -4.35 -9.81 18.72
CA LEU A 257 -3.30 -10.48 19.48
C LEU A 257 -2.90 -9.69 20.73
N GLU A 258 -2.81 -8.36 20.64
CA GLU A 258 -2.56 -7.47 21.78
C GLU A 258 -3.62 -7.69 22.87
N GLY A 259 -4.91 -7.68 22.51
CA GLY A 259 -5.98 -7.97 23.47
C GLY A 259 -5.87 -9.36 24.10
N GLN A 260 -5.54 -10.39 23.31
CA GLN A 260 -5.34 -11.76 23.84
C GLN A 260 -4.15 -11.84 24.81
N VAL A 261 -3.09 -11.07 24.56
CA VAL A 261 -1.93 -11.00 25.46
C VAL A 261 -2.27 -10.25 26.74
N GLU A 262 -3.05 -9.16 26.65
CA GLU A 262 -3.56 -8.44 27.83
C GLU A 262 -4.46 -9.33 28.69
N ASP A 263 -5.39 -10.08 28.08
CA ASP A 263 -6.25 -11.02 28.77
C ASP A 263 -5.45 -12.12 29.48
N LEU A 264 -4.44 -12.69 28.80
CA LEU A 264 -3.54 -13.68 29.39
C LEU A 264 -2.71 -13.10 30.55
N ALA A 265 -2.24 -11.86 30.42
CA ALA A 265 -1.51 -11.19 31.49
C ALA A 265 -2.39 -10.99 32.72
N GLY A 266 -3.67 -10.65 32.55
CA GLY A 266 -4.65 -10.59 33.64
C GLY A 266 -4.80 -11.93 34.35
N LEU A 267 -5.04 -13.01 33.61
CA LEU A 267 -5.17 -14.36 34.16
C LEU A 267 -3.92 -14.82 34.94
N VAL A 268 -2.73 -14.43 34.49
CA VAL A 268 -1.47 -14.76 35.18
C VAL A 268 -1.33 -13.98 36.50
N GLU A 269 -1.74 -12.72 36.55
CA GLU A 269 -1.74 -11.96 37.81
C GLU A 269 -2.78 -12.48 38.79
N ASP A 270 -3.98 -12.82 38.33
CA ASP A 270 -5.01 -13.44 39.18
C ASP A 270 -4.49 -14.76 39.78
N LEU A 271 -3.93 -15.64 38.94
CA LEU A 271 -3.33 -16.90 39.41
C LEU A 271 -2.19 -16.66 40.40
N ARG A 272 -1.39 -15.60 40.21
CA ARG A 272 -0.31 -15.24 41.13
C ARG A 272 -0.86 -14.81 42.49
N VAL A 273 -1.96 -14.06 42.53
CA VAL A 273 -2.66 -13.68 43.78
C VAL A 273 -3.18 -14.93 44.48
N ASP A 274 -3.87 -15.82 43.77
CA ASP A 274 -4.41 -17.07 44.33
C ASP A 274 -3.30 -17.97 44.91
N VAL A 275 -2.18 -18.11 44.20
CA VAL A 275 -1.02 -18.87 44.68
C VAL A 275 -0.41 -18.21 45.91
N HIS A 276 -0.32 -16.87 45.95
CA HIS A 276 0.21 -16.16 47.10
C HIS A 276 -0.66 -16.35 48.34
N GLU A 277 -1.98 -16.29 48.18
CA GLU A 277 -2.96 -16.55 49.22
C GLU A 277 -2.85 -17.99 49.74
N LEU A 278 -2.82 -18.98 48.85
CA LEU A 278 -2.63 -20.39 49.21
C LEU A 278 -1.34 -20.61 50.02
N VAL A 279 -0.23 -20.02 49.57
CA VAL A 279 1.07 -20.10 50.26
C VAL A 279 0.98 -19.46 51.66
N SER A 280 0.26 -18.34 51.79
CA SER A 280 0.07 -17.68 53.08
C SER A 280 -0.73 -18.55 54.07
N VAL A 281 -1.79 -19.20 53.61
CA VAL A 281 -2.62 -20.12 54.40
C VAL A 281 -1.79 -21.32 54.86
N LEU A 282 -1.00 -21.91 53.96
CA LEU A 282 -0.10 -23.01 54.29
C LEU A 282 0.95 -22.62 55.34
N LYS A 283 1.54 -21.42 55.22
CA LYS A 283 2.48 -20.90 56.23
C LYS A 283 1.83 -20.74 57.60
N GLN A 284 0.60 -20.23 57.66
CA GLN A 284 -0.14 -20.10 58.92
C GLN A 284 -0.43 -21.48 59.56
N ALA A 285 -0.87 -22.45 58.77
CA ALA A 285 -1.15 -23.82 59.24
C ALA A 285 0.10 -24.56 59.76
N LEU A 286 1.27 -24.31 59.18
CA LEU A 286 2.54 -24.86 59.66
C LEU A 286 2.99 -24.22 60.99
N ASN A 287 2.82 -22.91 61.13
CA ASN A 287 3.22 -22.18 62.34
C ASN A 287 2.36 -22.54 63.57
N THR A 288 1.07 -22.83 63.39
CA THR A 288 0.18 -23.26 64.49
C THR A 288 0.57 -24.64 65.01
N ARG A 289 0.98 -25.57 64.13
CA ARG A 289 1.48 -26.89 64.53
C ARG A 289 2.77 -26.83 65.37
N SER A 290 3.67 -25.90 65.07
CA SER A 290 4.93 -25.74 65.84
C SER A 290 4.70 -25.27 67.29
N LYS A 291 3.58 -24.59 67.59
CA LYS A 291 3.28 -24.09 68.94
C LYS A 291 2.52 -25.08 69.82
N ALA A 292 1.93 -26.13 69.24
CA ALA A 292 1.15 -27.14 69.97
C ALA A 292 2.01 -28.29 70.54
N GLY A 293 3.34 -28.23 70.44
CA GLY A 293 4.24 -29.37 70.66
C GLY A 293 5.12 -29.36 71.92
N VAL A 294 4.96 -28.43 72.87
CA VAL A 294 5.70 -28.51 74.15
C VAL A 294 4.74 -28.31 75.33
N PRO A 295 4.27 -29.41 75.96
CA PRO A 295 3.63 -29.33 77.26
C PRO A 295 4.67 -28.81 78.28
N GLN A 296 4.46 -27.60 78.79
CA GLN A 296 5.16 -27.09 79.96
C GLN A 296 4.68 -27.84 81.20
N HIS A 297 5.15 -29.06 81.40
CA HIS A 297 5.18 -29.68 82.71
C HIS A 297 6.61 -30.13 82.98
N VAL A 298 7.06 -29.92 84.21
CA VAL A 298 8.39 -30.26 84.76
C VAL A 298 9.44 -29.16 84.60
N GLN A 299 9.37 -28.15 85.46
CA GLN A 299 10.55 -27.54 86.11
C GLN A 299 10.10 -26.67 87.30
N ASN A 300 9.72 -27.33 88.40
CA ASN A 300 9.76 -26.77 89.74
C ASN A 300 10.21 -27.89 90.68
N ARG A 301 11.52 -27.97 90.95
CA ARG A 301 12.07 -28.70 92.09
C ARG A 301 12.71 -27.66 93.00
N GLU A 302 12.10 -27.45 94.16
CA GLU A 302 12.66 -26.70 95.28
C GLU A 302 13.94 -27.38 95.78
N PRO A 303 14.97 -26.62 96.20
CA PRO A 303 16.07 -27.16 96.98
C PRO A 303 15.66 -27.25 98.45
N LEU A 304 15.64 -28.46 99.01
CA LEU A 304 15.56 -28.68 100.45
C LEU A 304 16.84 -28.16 101.11
N GLY A 305 16.68 -27.13 101.94
CA GLY A 305 17.69 -26.63 102.85
C GLY A 305 17.97 -27.63 103.98
N VAL A 306 19.25 -27.78 104.27
CA VAL A 306 19.85 -28.51 105.38
C VAL A 306 19.73 -27.67 106.65
N CYS A 307 19.17 -28.24 107.72
CA CYS A 307 19.55 -28.03 109.13
C CYS A 307 18.99 -29.17 109.97
#